data_AF-A0A062U3P5-F1
#
_entry.id   AF-A0A062U3P5-F1
#
_cell.length_a   1.000
_cell.length_b   1.000
_cell.length_c   1.000
_cell.angle_alpha   90.00
_cell.angle_beta   90.00
_cell.angle_gamma   90.00
#
_symmetry.space_group_name_H-M   'P 1'
#
loop_
_entity.id
_entity.type
_entity.pdbx_description
1 polymer ?
#
loop_
_entity_poly.entity_id
_entity_poly.type
_entity_poly.pdbx_seq_one_letter_code
_entity_poly.pdbx_strand_id
1 'polypeptide(L)'
;MANNPFRYFKTSPEVIQLAVMMYARFPLSLRNVEDLLHERGIGICHEMDRHWVDRFGTYFAHKIRKRRSERMRQSPQWQWHLDEVFVKIRGKTHYLW
;
A
#
# COMPACT_ATOMS: atom_id res chain seq x y z
N MET A 1 -9.79 18.26 15.30
CA MET A 1 -10.57 17.51 14.29
C MET A 1 -9.61 16.55 13.57
N ALA A 2 -9.89 15.25 13.57
CA ALA A 2 -9.03 14.29 12.88
C ALA A 2 -8.96 14.65 11.39
N ASN A 3 -7.76 14.86 10.86
CA ASN A 3 -7.56 15.19 9.46
C ASN A 3 -7.92 13.96 8.61
N ASN A 4 -9.06 13.99 7.91
CA ASN A 4 -9.48 12.88 7.05
C ASN A 4 -8.53 12.82 5.83
N PRO A 5 -7.72 11.76 5.68
CA PRO A 5 -6.75 11.66 4.59
C PRO A 5 -7.41 11.57 3.20
N PHE A 6 -8.67 11.13 3.14
CA PHE A 6 -9.48 11.02 1.93
C PHE A 6 -10.31 12.27 1.63
N ARG A 7 -10.09 13.37 2.35
CA ARG A 7 -10.76 14.64 2.07
C ARG A 7 -10.46 15.07 0.63
N TYR A 8 -11.48 15.54 -0.08
CA TYR A 8 -11.46 16.01 -1.47
C TYR A 8 -11.41 14.92 -2.57
N PHE A 9 -11.50 13.64 -2.23
CA PHE A 9 -11.68 12.58 -3.22
C PHE A 9 -13.15 12.35 -3.52
N LYS A 10 -13.47 12.20 -4.82
CA LYS A 10 -14.82 11.82 -5.29
C LYS A 10 -15.04 10.31 -5.22
N THR A 11 -13.95 9.54 -5.27
CA THR A 11 -13.97 8.08 -5.15
C THR A 11 -14.11 7.69 -3.68
N SER A 12 -14.86 6.61 -3.43
CA SER A 12 -15.03 6.07 -2.07
C SER A 12 -13.66 5.64 -1.49
N PRO A 13 -13.40 5.89 -0.19
CA PRO A 13 -12.17 5.46 0.49
C PRO A 13 -11.91 3.97 0.40
N GLU A 14 -12.97 3.14 0.37
CA GLU A 14 -12.88 1.69 0.25
C GLU A 14 -12.28 1.27 -1.08
N VAL A 15 -12.66 1.93 -2.18
CA VAL A 15 -12.11 1.68 -3.52
C VAL A 15 -10.65 2.09 -3.59
N ILE A 16 -10.30 3.27 -3.06
CA ILE A 16 -8.92 3.75 -2.99
C ILE A 16 -8.06 2.77 -2.19
N GLN A 17 -8.56 2.31 -1.04
CA GLN A 17 -7.86 1.34 -0.21
C GLN A 17 -7.69 0.00 -0.94
N LEU A 18 -8.73 -0.48 -1.63
CA LEU A 18 -8.66 -1.73 -2.40
C LEU A 18 -7.59 -1.65 -3.48
N ALA A 19 -7.60 -0.60 -4.31
CA ALA A 19 -6.64 -0.40 -5.40
C ALA A 19 -5.19 -0.38 -4.89
N VAL A 20 -4.92 0.45 -3.87
CA VAL A 20 -3.58 0.57 -3.28
C VAL A 20 -3.13 -0.75 -2.65
N MET A 21 -4.03 -1.47 -1.98
CA MET A 21 -3.70 -2.76 -1.39
C MET A 21 -3.48 -3.86 -2.44
N MET A 22 -4.19 -3.83 -3.57
CA MET A 22 -3.98 -4.77 -4.68
C MET A 22 -2.59 -4.57 -5.27
N TYR A 23 -2.20 -3.31 -5.53
CA TYR A 23 -0.86 -2.98 -6.01
C TYR A 23 0.25 -3.36 -5.01
N ALA A 24 0.05 -3.09 -3.72
CA ALA A 24 1.08 -3.33 -2.70
C ALA A 24 1.22 -4.82 -2.32
N ARG A 25 0.15 -5.61 -2.42
CA ARG A 25 0.14 -7.00 -1.92
C ARG A 25 0.46 -8.03 -2.99
N PHE A 26 0.11 -7.75 -4.24
CA PHE A 26 0.27 -8.69 -5.35
C PHE A 26 1.24 -8.11 -6.38
N PRO A 27 1.97 -8.96 -7.13
CA PRO A 27 2.87 -8.52 -8.19
C PRO A 27 2.09 -8.07 -9.44
N LEU A 28 1.19 -7.11 -9.27
CA LEU A 28 0.34 -6.57 -10.32
C LEU A 28 0.93 -5.28 -10.89
N SER A 29 0.87 -5.14 -12.21
CA SER A 29 1.10 -3.84 -12.84
C SER A 29 -0.07 -2.90 -12.53
N LEU A 30 0.14 -1.58 -12.62
CA LEU A 30 -0.95 -0.61 -12.44
C LEU A 30 -2.07 -0.80 -13.48
N ARG A 31 -1.75 -1.24 -14.69
CA ARG A 31 -2.75 -1.57 -15.72
C ARG A 31 -3.58 -2.79 -15.34
N ASN A 32 -2.95 -3.80 -14.76
CA ASN A 32 -3.68 -4.99 -14.29
C ASN A 32 -4.65 -4.63 -13.16
N VAL A 33 -4.30 -3.66 -12.30
CA VAL A 33 -5.21 -3.18 -11.25
C VAL A 33 -6.40 -2.43 -11.85
N GLU A 34 -6.15 -1.56 -12.83
CA GLU A 34 -7.19 -0.89 -13.62
C GLU A 34 -8.15 -1.91 -14.26
N ASP A 35 -7.64 -2.95 -14.94
CA ASP A 35 -8.44 -3.99 -15.58
C ASP A 35 -9.33 -4.74 -14.56
N LEU A 36 -8.76 -5.13 -13.41
CA LEU A 36 -9.51 -5.84 -12.35
C LEU A 36 -10.56 -4.97 -11.67
N LEU A 37 -10.33 -3.66 -11.56
CA LEU A 37 -11.34 -2.72 -11.07
C LEU A 37 -12.43 -2.49 -12.12
N HIS A 38 -12.07 -2.47 -13.40
CA HIS A 38 -13.01 -2.37 -14.51
C HIS A 38 -13.96 -3.56 -14.58
N GLU A 39 -13.47 -4.78 -14.39
CA GLU A 39 -14.30 -6.00 -14.28
C GLU A 39 -15.37 -5.91 -13.18
N ARG A 40 -15.11 -5.10 -12.13
CA ARG A 40 -16.05 -4.84 -11.03
C ARG A 40 -16.97 -3.65 -11.27
N GLY A 41 -16.96 -3.08 -12.49
CA GLY A 41 -17.74 -1.90 -12.86
C GLY A 41 -17.15 -0.58 -12.37
N ILE A 42 -15.89 -0.56 -11.93
CA ILE A 42 -15.22 0.63 -11.40
C ILE A 42 -14.26 1.16 -12.48
N GLY A 43 -14.68 2.19 -13.22
CA GLY A 43 -13.87 2.83 -14.24
C GLY A 43 -12.85 3.83 -13.66
N ILE A 44 -11.60 3.40 -13.51
CA ILE A 44 -10.46 4.21 -13.03
C ILE A 44 -9.29 3.98 -13.98
N CYS A 45 -8.47 5.01 -14.24
CA CYS A 45 -7.24 4.82 -15.01
C CYS A 45 -6.05 4.47 -14.11
N HIS A 46 -5.08 3.72 -14.64
CA HIS A 46 -3.84 3.38 -13.94
C HIS A 46 -3.06 4.59 -13.39
N GLU A 47 -3.19 5.78 -13.99
CA GLU A 47 -2.59 7.01 -13.46
C GLU A 47 -3.26 7.48 -12.16
N MET A 48 -4.57 7.27 -12.01
CA MET A 48 -5.26 7.54 -10.74
C MET A 48 -4.79 6.57 -9.65
N ASP A 49 -4.64 5.29 -9.99
CA ASP A 49 -4.08 4.30 -9.06
C ASP A 49 -2.65 4.66 -8.65
N ARG A 50 -1.82 5.09 -9.60
CA ARG A 50 -0.47 5.61 -9.34
C ARG A 50 -0.50 6.77 -8.34
N HIS A 51 -1.36 7.77 -8.58
CA HIS A 51 -1.51 8.91 -7.67
C HIS A 51 -1.96 8.48 -6.26
N TRP A 52 -2.83 7.48 -6.15
CA TRP A 52 -3.25 6.97 -4.85
C TRP A 52 -2.15 6.21 -4.14
N VAL A 53 -1.37 5.39 -4.86
CA VAL A 53 -0.21 4.69 -4.29
C VAL A 53 0.81 5.69 -3.77
N ASP A 54 1.14 6.72 -4.55
CA ASP A 54 2.11 7.75 -4.14
C ASP A 54 1.63 8.55 -2.92
N ARG A 55 0.33 8.87 -2.86
CA ARG A 55 -0.24 9.68 -1.77
C ARG A 55 -0.54 8.88 -0.51
N PHE A 56 -1.07 7.67 -0.64
CA PHE A 56 -1.57 6.88 0.49
C PHE A 56 -0.69 5.68 0.85
N GLY A 57 0.27 5.30 0.01
CA GLY A 57 1.13 4.14 0.24
C GLY A 57 1.83 4.20 1.60
N THR A 58 2.44 5.34 1.93
CA THR A 58 3.08 5.56 3.24
C THR A 58 2.07 5.52 4.39
N TYR A 59 0.90 6.15 4.20
CA TYR A 59 -0.18 6.14 5.20
C TYR A 59 -0.63 4.71 5.54
N PHE A 60 -0.89 3.87 4.53
CA PHE A 60 -1.26 2.48 4.75
C PHE A 60 -0.11 1.66 5.33
N ALA A 61 1.12 1.85 4.86
CA ALA A 61 2.31 1.18 5.41
C ALA A 61 2.49 1.46 6.91
N HIS A 62 2.36 2.72 7.34
CA HIS A 62 2.41 3.09 8.75
C HIS A 62 1.29 2.45 9.57
N LYS A 63 0.06 2.42 9.03
CA LYS A 63 -1.09 1.81 9.70
C LYS A 63 -0.90 0.30 9.88
N ILE A 64 -0.39 -0.39 8.86
CA ILE A 64 -0.07 -1.83 8.91
C ILE A 64 1.04 -2.10 9.92
N ARG A 65 2.14 -1.33 9.87
CA ARG A 65 3.26 -1.44 10.81
C ARG A 65 2.82 -1.21 12.26
N LYS A 66 2.00 -0.19 12.50
CA LYS A 66 1.44 0.10 13.84
C LYS A 66 0.61 -1.06 14.37
N ARG A 67 -0.35 -1.56 13.56
CA ARG A 67 -1.18 -2.71 13.93
C ARG A 67 -0.35 -3.97 14.20
N ARG A 68 0.70 -4.23 13.40
CA ARG A 68 1.62 -5.34 13.62
C ARG A 68 2.37 -5.18 14.95
N SER A 69 2.93 -4.00 15.21
CA SER A 69 3.65 -3.73 16.46
C SER A 69 2.76 -3.85 17.69
N GLU A 70 1.51 -3.38 17.63
CA GLU A 70 0.56 -3.47 18.75
C GLU A 70 0.22 -4.93 19.06
N ARG A 71 -0.04 -5.74 18.03
CA ARG A 71 -0.27 -7.18 18.19
C ARG A 71 0.95 -7.91 18.76
N MET A 72 2.15 -7.58 18.30
CA MET A 72 3.39 -8.19 18.80
C MET A 72 3.62 -7.90 20.29
N ARG A 73 3.37 -6.66 20.74
CA ARG A 73 3.50 -6.28 22.16
C ARG A 73 2.56 -7.03 23.10
N GLN A 74 1.48 -7.60 22.59
CA GLN A 74 0.54 -8.40 23.37
C GLN A 74 1.00 -9.85 23.55
N SER A 75 2.01 -10.32 22.81
CA SER A 75 2.51 -11.69 22.90
C SER A 75 3.78 -11.75 23.76
N PRO A 76 3.80 -12.43 24.91
CA PRO A 76 4.95 -12.40 25.83
C PRO A 76 6.25 -13.07 25.31
N GLN A 77 6.22 -13.78 24.18
CA GLN A 77 7.37 -14.49 23.60
C GLN A 77 7.82 -13.91 22.25
N TRP A 78 7.49 -12.66 21.96
CA TRP A 78 7.74 -12.08 20.66
C TRP A 78 9.24 -11.83 20.41
N GLN A 79 9.74 -12.17 19.22
CA GLN A 79 11.12 -11.94 18.76
C GLN A 79 11.10 -11.12 17.45
N TRP A 80 12.06 -10.18 17.28
CA TRP A 80 12.27 -9.49 16.00
C TRP A 80 13.25 -10.32 15.15
N HIS A 81 12.85 -10.63 13.93
CA HIS A 81 13.77 -11.08 12.88
C HIS A 81 14.06 -9.88 11.97
N LEU A 82 15.35 -9.59 11.77
CA LEU A 82 15.83 -8.58 10.84
C LEU A 82 16.37 -9.31 9.63
N ASP A 83 15.76 -9.07 8.47
CA ASP A 83 16.20 -9.65 7.20
C ASP A 83 16.90 -8.58 6.37
N GLU A 84 18.01 -8.93 5.73
CA GLU A 84 18.69 -8.08 4.77
C GLU A 84 18.18 -8.34 3.36
N VAL A 85 17.91 -7.26 2.62
CA VAL A 85 17.47 -7.36 1.23
C VAL A 85 18.27 -6.42 0.33
N PHE A 86 18.75 -6.96 -0.78
CA PHE A 86 19.39 -6.19 -1.85
C PHE A 86 18.38 -5.88 -2.95
N VAL A 87 18.20 -4.60 -3.26
CA VAL A 87 17.26 -4.14 -4.30
C VAL A 87 18.01 -3.35 -5.35
N LYS A 88 17.87 -3.73 -6.62
CA LYS A 88 18.48 -3.00 -7.74
C LYS A 88 17.51 -1.94 -8.27
N ILE A 89 17.83 -0.66 -8.09
CA ILE A 89 17.03 0.47 -8.56
C ILE A 89 17.83 1.23 -9.62
N ARG A 90 17.27 1.34 -10.84
CA ARG A 90 17.92 2.03 -11.98
C ARG A 90 19.38 1.62 -12.20
N GLY A 91 19.67 0.33 -12.05
CA GLY A 91 21.01 -0.22 -12.27
C GLY A 91 21.94 -0.21 -11.04
N LYS A 92 21.61 0.53 -9.98
CA LYS A 92 22.39 0.57 -8.73
C LYS A 92 21.79 -0.37 -7.69
N THR A 93 22.64 -1.15 -7.02
CA THR A 93 22.20 -2.01 -5.91
C THR A 93 22.11 -1.16 -4.64
N HIS A 94 20.95 -1.19 -4.00
CA HIS A 94 20.66 -0.59 -2.72
C HIS A 94 20.52 -1.70 -1.68
N TYR A 95 21.01 -1.41 -0.49
CA TYR A 95 20.97 -2.32 0.65
C TYR A 95 19.89 -1.80 1.61
N LEU A 96 18.92 -2.65 1.93
CA LEU A 96 17.85 -2.39 2.88
C LEU A 96 18.04 -3.29 4.10
N TRP A 97 18.04 -2.64 5.27
CA TRP A 97 18.05 -3.23 6.60
C TRP A 97 16.91 -2.63 7.42
#